data_AF-A0A3C0SB30-F1
#
_entry.id   AF-A0A3C0SB30-F1
#
_cell.length_a   1.000
_cell.length_b   1.000
_cell.length_c   1.000
_cell.angle_alpha   90.00
_cell.angle_beta   90.00
_cell.angle_gamma   90.00
#
_symmetry.space_group_name_H-M   'P 1'
#
loop_
_entity.id
_entity.type
_entity.pdbx_description
1 polymer ?
#
loop_
_entity_poly.entity_id
_entity_poly.type
_entity_poly.pdbx_seq_one_letter_code
_entity_poly.pdbx_strand_id
1 'polypeptide(L)'
;MASLLIHINFFLFLAVFTVALTRNRNFNTVLVGLTYMAPLIPHVGPLAALGLGPEITERFLLVSYVNLIFGTIEIVVFVLTVEPGDTPFDKEHLKQLFGHTLPIVVALVGLSFLGRANAASVTALEFTLIAILFICGSVLRVVAIYQIGSVAFK
;
A
#
# COMPACT_ATOMS: atom_id res chain seq x y z
N MET A 1 16.08 4.71 -17.11
CA MET A 1 15.31 5.73 -16.34
C MET A 1 14.26 5.11 -15.42
N ALA A 2 13.37 4.24 -15.93
CA ALA A 2 12.31 3.64 -15.10
C ALA A 2 12.80 2.92 -13.83
N SER A 3 13.89 2.14 -13.92
CA SER A 3 14.50 1.49 -12.74
C SER A 3 14.91 2.48 -11.64
N LEU A 4 15.49 3.64 -11.99
CA LEU A 4 15.87 4.67 -11.03
C LEU A 4 14.64 5.31 -10.37
N LEU A 5 13.58 5.56 -11.13
CA LEU A 5 12.32 6.11 -10.60
C LEU A 5 11.64 5.15 -9.61
N ILE A 6 11.69 3.85 -9.86
CA ILE A 6 11.17 2.82 -8.93
C ILE A 6 11.91 2.89 -7.59
N HIS A 7 13.24 3.01 -7.61
CA HIS A 7 14.04 3.16 -6.39
C HIS A 7 13.70 4.45 -5.65
N ILE A 8 13.56 5.57 -6.37
CA ILE A 8 13.13 6.84 -5.78
C ILE A 8 11.78 6.68 -5.09
N ASN A 9 10.79 6.08 -5.77
CA ASN A 9 9.46 5.87 -5.21
C ASN A 9 9.51 5.02 -3.93
N PHE A 10 10.32 3.97 -3.92
CA PHE A 10 10.53 3.15 -2.73
C PHE A 10 11.11 3.94 -1.56
N PHE A 11 12.23 4.64 -1.76
CA PHE A 11 12.89 5.38 -0.68
C PHE A 11 12.05 6.56 -0.20
N LEU A 12 11.30 7.21 -1.09
CA LEU A 12 10.40 8.30 -0.73
C LEU A 12 9.25 7.78 0.14
N PHE A 13 8.65 6.65 -0.23
CA PHE A 13 7.62 6.02 0.59
C PHE A 13 8.17 5.53 1.93
N LEU A 14 9.36 4.93 1.93
CA LEU A 14 10.03 4.48 3.15
C LEU A 14 10.28 5.64 4.12
N ALA A 15 10.69 6.81 3.62
CA ALA A 15 10.86 8.00 4.43
C ALA A 15 9.53 8.46 5.04
N VAL A 16 8.46 8.56 4.24
CA VAL A 16 7.11 8.90 4.72
C VAL A 16 6.65 7.91 5.79
N PHE A 17 6.81 6.61 5.54
CA PHE A 17 6.42 5.56 6.47
C PHE A 17 7.22 5.63 7.77
N THR A 18 8.53 5.87 7.70
CA THR A 18 9.37 6.04 8.90
C THR A 18 8.90 7.22 9.73
N VAL A 19 8.62 8.37 9.10
CA VAL A 19 8.08 9.54 9.80
C VAL A 19 6.72 9.23 10.44
N ALA A 20 5.84 8.53 9.73
CA ALA A 20 4.54 8.11 10.25
C ALA A 20 4.67 7.24 11.51
N LEU A 21 5.61 6.28 11.50
CA LEU A 21 5.89 5.43 12.67
C LEU A 21 6.41 6.20 13.89
N THR A 22 7.11 7.32 13.70
CA THR A 22 7.52 8.18 14.82
C THR A 22 6.36 8.97 15.44
N ARG A 23 5.33 9.26 14.64
CA ARG A 23 4.14 10.01 15.08
C ARG A 23 3.06 9.13 15.68
N ASN A 24 2.81 7.97 15.08
CA ASN A 24 1.74 7.08 15.48
C ASN A 24 2.16 5.61 15.34
N ARG A 25 2.67 5.05 16.45
CA ARG A 25 3.22 3.70 16.47
C ARG A 25 2.17 2.66 16.87
N ASN A 26 1.07 2.61 16.11
CA ASN A 26 0.03 1.61 16.27
C ASN A 26 0.14 0.49 15.22
N PHE A 27 -0.53 -0.63 15.47
CA PHE A 27 -0.45 -1.81 14.60
C PHE A 27 -0.90 -1.50 13.17
N ASN A 28 -1.96 -0.70 13.03
CA ASN A 28 -2.56 -0.41 11.73
C ASN A 28 -1.67 0.50 10.86
N THR A 29 -0.96 1.46 11.45
CA THR A 29 0.04 2.26 10.74
C THR A 29 1.15 1.36 10.19
N VAL A 30 1.60 0.39 10.99
CA VAL A 30 2.59 -0.61 10.55
C VAL A 30 2.02 -1.44 9.40
N LEU A 31 0.80 -1.97 9.55
CA LEU A 31 0.19 -2.84 8.54
C LEU A 31 -0.04 -2.12 7.21
N VAL A 32 -0.63 -0.92 7.23
CA VAL A 32 -0.87 -0.10 6.04
C VAL A 32 0.47 0.23 5.37
N GLY A 33 1.46 0.67 6.15
CA GLY A 33 2.78 0.97 5.60
C GLY A 33 3.45 -0.24 4.97
N LEU A 34 3.39 -1.42 5.59
CA LEU A 34 3.92 -2.64 5.00
C LEU A 34 3.16 -3.07 3.73
N THR A 35 1.83 -2.89 3.70
CA THR A 35 0.98 -3.24 2.54
C THR A 35 1.39 -2.46 1.30
N TYR A 36 1.66 -1.16 1.45
CA TYR A 36 2.08 -0.30 0.35
C TYR A 36 3.58 -0.37 0.06
N MET A 37 4.41 -0.67 1.06
CA MET A 37 5.85 -0.83 0.90
C MET A 37 6.20 -2.12 0.15
N ALA A 38 5.52 -3.24 0.43
CA ALA A 38 5.80 -4.54 -0.18
C ALA A 38 5.85 -4.52 -1.73
N PRO A 39 4.86 -3.95 -2.45
CA PRO A 39 4.90 -3.87 -3.90
C PRO A 39 5.90 -2.84 -4.44
N LEU A 40 6.36 -1.90 -3.60
CA LEU A 40 7.35 -0.87 -3.96
C LEU A 40 8.79 -1.38 -3.88
N ILE A 41 9.05 -2.48 -3.16
CA ILE A 41 10.42 -3.00 -2.97
C ILE A 41 11.06 -3.20 -4.36
N PRO A 42 12.12 -2.44 -4.68
CA PRO A 42 12.84 -2.58 -5.94
C PRO A 42 13.51 -3.95 -5.99
N HIS A 43 14.02 -4.33 -7.16
CA HIS A 43 14.60 -5.66 -7.48
C HIS A 43 15.86 -6.08 -6.69
N VAL A 44 16.00 -5.67 -5.44
CA VAL A 44 17.17 -5.92 -4.59
C VAL A 44 16.77 -6.91 -3.50
N GLY A 45 17.13 -8.19 -3.69
CA GLY A 45 16.95 -9.26 -2.70
C GLY A 45 16.18 -10.49 -3.19
N PRO A 46 15.91 -11.48 -2.31
CA PRO A 46 15.32 -12.78 -2.69
C PRO A 46 13.90 -12.70 -3.29
N LEU A 47 13.19 -11.58 -3.07
CA LEU A 47 11.91 -11.29 -3.73
C LEU A 47 12.05 -10.89 -5.21
N ALA A 48 13.26 -10.62 -5.69
CA ALA A 48 13.55 -10.39 -7.12
C ALA A 48 13.40 -11.68 -7.95
N ALA A 49 13.54 -12.85 -7.32
CA ALA A 49 13.35 -14.14 -7.96
C ALA A 49 11.89 -14.43 -8.35
N LEU A 50 10.93 -13.66 -7.84
CA LEU A 50 9.49 -13.76 -8.17
C LEU A 50 9.10 -13.01 -9.46
N GLY A 51 10.07 -12.77 -10.34
CA GLY A 51 9.82 -12.55 -11.77
C GLY A 51 9.93 -11.11 -12.23
N LEU A 52 11.14 -10.57 -12.38
CA LEU A 52 11.34 -9.22 -12.89
C LEU A 52 12.50 -9.13 -13.91
N GLY A 53 12.18 -9.39 -15.18
CA GLY A 53 13.01 -9.02 -16.33
C GLY A 53 12.73 -7.58 -16.80
N PRO A 54 13.57 -7.03 -17.71
CA PRO A 54 13.39 -5.68 -18.24
C PRO A 54 12.03 -5.47 -18.91
N GLU A 55 11.42 -6.54 -19.45
CA GLU A 55 10.10 -6.51 -20.09
C GLU A 55 8.92 -6.04 -19.21
N ILE A 56 9.03 -6.11 -17.88
CA ILE A 56 7.92 -5.70 -16.98
C ILE A 56 8.15 -4.37 -16.28
N THR A 57 9.25 -3.68 -16.60
CA THR A 57 9.67 -2.44 -15.93
C THR A 57 8.63 -1.32 -16.05
N GLU A 58 7.92 -1.23 -17.18
CA GLU A 58 6.90 -0.19 -17.40
C GLU A 58 5.67 -0.37 -16.51
N ARG A 59 5.13 -1.60 -16.45
CA ARG A 59 4.01 -1.91 -15.55
C ARG A 59 4.42 -1.75 -14.09
N PHE A 60 5.64 -2.14 -13.74
CA PHE A 60 6.15 -1.93 -12.39
C PHE A 60 6.25 -0.45 -12.04
N LEU A 61 6.73 0.41 -12.95
CA LEU A 61 6.78 1.85 -12.71
C LEU A 61 5.39 2.43 -12.44
N LEU A 62 4.37 2.03 -13.20
CA LEU A 62 2.98 2.45 -12.98
C LEU A 62 2.48 2.00 -11.60
N VAL A 63 2.60 0.71 -11.28
CA VAL A 63 2.19 0.15 -9.99
C VAL A 63 2.94 0.83 -8.84
N SER A 64 4.21 1.18 -9.05
CA SER A 64 5.03 1.89 -8.09
C SER A 64 4.52 3.31 -7.82
N TYR A 65 4.21 4.09 -8.87
CA TYR A 65 3.64 5.44 -8.67
C TYR A 65 2.29 5.40 -7.96
N VAL A 66 1.43 4.46 -8.35
CA VAL A 66 0.11 4.30 -7.76
C VAL A 66 0.23 3.93 -6.28
N ASN A 67 1.06 2.95 -5.92
CA ASN A 67 1.27 2.58 -4.52
C ASN A 67 1.94 3.70 -3.70
N LEU A 68 2.86 4.47 -4.30
CA LEU A 68 3.47 5.61 -3.64
C LEU A 68 2.43 6.69 -3.29
N ILE A 69 1.64 7.13 -4.27
CA ILE A 69 0.68 8.22 -4.10
C ILE A 69 -0.37 7.84 -3.06
N PHE A 70 -1.01 6.69 -3.24
CA PHE A 70 -2.10 6.29 -2.37
C PHE A 70 -1.63 5.79 -1.01
N GLY A 71 -0.50 5.06 -0.96
CA GLY A 71 0.09 4.69 0.32
C GLY A 71 0.43 5.93 1.15
N THR A 72 0.96 6.98 0.51
CA THR A 72 1.25 8.25 1.19
C THR A 72 -0.02 8.90 1.72
N ILE A 73 -1.07 9.00 0.91
CA ILE A 73 -2.36 9.56 1.32
C ILE A 73 -2.94 8.77 2.49
N GLU A 74 -2.99 7.44 2.38
CA GLU A 74 -3.60 6.57 3.39
C GLU A 74 -2.83 6.65 4.72
N ILE A 75 -1.49 6.58 4.69
CA ILE A 75 -0.67 6.78 5.89
C ILE A 75 -0.91 8.15 6.52
N VAL A 76 -0.92 9.22 5.73
CA VAL A 76 -1.08 10.58 6.26
C VAL A 76 -2.45 10.74 6.91
N VAL A 77 -3.52 10.29 6.24
CA VAL A 77 -4.87 10.31 6.81
C VAL A 77 -4.89 9.50 8.10
N PHE A 78 -4.36 8.28 8.08
CA PHE A 78 -4.37 7.37 9.23
C PHE A 78 -3.67 7.97 10.45
N VAL A 79 -2.48 8.56 10.25
CA VAL A 79 -1.72 9.22 11.31
C VAL A 79 -2.46 10.42 11.89
N LEU A 80 -3.26 11.13 11.08
CA LEU A 80 -4.04 12.30 11.52
C LEU A 80 -5.37 11.93 12.17
N THR A 81 -5.98 10.79 11.81
CA THR A 81 -7.34 10.44 12.24
C THR A 81 -7.43 9.41 13.36
N VAL A 82 -6.39 8.59 13.58
CA VAL A 82 -6.42 7.50 14.56
C VAL A 82 -5.48 7.85 15.71
N GLU A 83 -5.94 7.80 16.97
CA GLU A 83 -5.03 8.03 18.09
C GLU A 83 -4.16 6.79 18.36
N PRO A 84 -2.96 6.94 18.92
CA PRO A 84 -2.11 5.80 19.29
C PRO A 84 -2.79 4.84 20.29
N GLY A 85 -3.75 5.35 21.08
CA GLY A 85 -4.50 4.57 22.07
C GLY A 85 -5.67 3.75 21.52
N ASP A 86 -6.18 4.07 20.32
CA ASP A 86 -7.40 3.45 19.78
C ASP A 86 -7.17 2.02 19.25
N THR A 87 -5.91 1.66 18.99
CA THR A 87 -5.53 0.38 18.36
C THR A 87 -4.34 -0.25 19.07
N PRO A 88 -4.51 -0.62 20.36
CA PRO A 88 -3.45 -1.29 21.12
C PRO A 88 -3.15 -2.66 20.49
N PHE A 89 -1.96 -3.18 20.78
CA PHE A 89 -1.56 -4.55 20.44
C PHE A 89 -2.32 -5.56 21.33
N ASP A 90 -3.65 -5.58 21.24
CA ASP A 90 -4.53 -6.50 21.94
C ASP A 90 -4.76 -7.76 21.08
N LYS A 91 -4.86 -8.90 21.76
CA LYS A 91 -5.20 -10.21 21.21
C LYS A 91 -6.55 -10.23 20.49
N GLU A 92 -7.54 -9.47 20.94
CA GLU A 92 -8.85 -9.36 20.25
C GLU A 92 -8.74 -8.59 18.94
N HIS A 93 -8.03 -7.46 18.94
CA HIS A 93 -7.77 -6.67 17.73
C HIS A 93 -6.97 -7.48 16.71
N LEU A 94 -5.96 -8.23 17.15
CA LEU A 94 -5.23 -9.16 16.29
C LEU A 94 -6.14 -10.24 15.70
N LYS A 95 -7.10 -10.79 16.46
CA LYS A 95 -8.02 -11.83 15.96
C LYS A 95 -8.96 -11.29 14.87
N GLN A 96 -9.50 -10.09 15.04
CA GLN A 96 -10.29 -9.41 14.00
C GLN A 96 -9.44 -9.14 12.75
N LEU A 97 -8.19 -8.74 12.96
CA LEU A 97 -7.27 -8.47 11.87
C LEU A 97 -6.98 -9.71 11.03
N PHE A 98 -6.70 -10.85 11.66
CA PHE A 98 -6.48 -12.12 10.95
C PHE A 98 -7.74 -12.61 10.21
N GLY A 99 -8.93 -12.31 10.73
CA GLY A 99 -10.20 -12.72 10.12
C GLY A 99 -10.63 -11.90 8.91
N HIS A 100 -10.33 -10.58 8.89
CA HIS A 100 -10.89 -9.66 7.88
C HIS A 100 -9.83 -8.84 7.15
N THR A 101 -8.88 -8.25 7.88
CA THR A 101 -7.92 -7.30 7.30
C THR A 101 -6.77 -7.98 6.58
N LEU A 102 -6.25 -9.08 7.14
CA LEU A 102 -5.13 -9.82 6.56
C LEU A 102 -5.44 -10.40 5.17
N PRO A 103 -6.62 -11.01 4.91
CA PRO A 103 -7.01 -11.42 3.57
C PRO A 103 -7.05 -10.27 2.56
N ILE A 104 -7.50 -9.09 2.98
CA ILE A 104 -7.54 -7.88 2.14
C ILE A 104 -6.12 -7.42 1.82
N VAL A 105 -5.24 -7.36 2.82
CA VAL A 105 -3.82 -7.01 2.63
C VAL A 105 -3.14 -7.98 1.67
N VAL A 106 -3.36 -9.28 1.85
CA VAL A 106 -2.81 -10.32 0.96
C VAL A 106 -3.36 -10.16 -0.46
N ALA A 107 -4.65 -9.86 -0.62
CA ALA A 107 -5.23 -9.61 -1.94
C ALA A 107 -4.64 -8.35 -2.60
N LEU A 108 -4.45 -7.26 -1.86
CA LEU A 108 -3.88 -6.01 -2.39
C LEU A 108 -2.41 -6.15 -2.79
N VAL A 109 -1.62 -6.79 -1.93
CA VAL A 109 -0.22 -7.11 -2.23
C VAL A 109 -0.19 -8.08 -3.42
N GLY A 110 -0.94 -9.17 -3.37
CA GLY A 110 -1.01 -10.16 -4.45
C GLY A 110 -1.41 -9.57 -5.80
N LEU A 111 -2.44 -8.73 -5.84
CA LEU A 111 -2.88 -8.01 -7.06
C LEU A 111 -1.82 -7.04 -7.56
N SER A 112 -1.07 -6.37 -6.66
CA SER A 112 0.03 -5.50 -7.06
C SER A 112 1.19 -6.28 -7.70
N PHE A 113 1.46 -7.49 -7.20
CA PHE A 113 2.46 -8.39 -7.78
C PHE A 113 1.97 -9.02 -9.10
N LEU A 114 0.69 -9.41 -9.19
CA LEU A 114 0.09 -9.91 -10.44
C LEU A 114 0.02 -8.82 -11.51
N GLY A 115 -0.32 -7.59 -11.13
CA GLY A 115 -0.44 -6.45 -12.03
C GLY A 115 0.88 -6.05 -12.70
N ARG A 116 2.01 -6.37 -12.06
CA ARG A 116 3.35 -6.20 -12.65
C ARG A 116 3.87 -7.44 -13.38
N ALA A 117 3.30 -8.63 -13.19
CA ALA A 117 3.78 -9.88 -13.78
C ALA A 117 3.44 -10.07 -15.29
N ASN A 118 3.11 -9.00 -16.00
CA ASN A 118 2.73 -9.03 -17.42
C ASN A 118 3.67 -8.14 -18.25
N ALA A 119 4.23 -8.71 -19.32
CA ALA A 119 5.15 -8.03 -20.24
C ALA A 119 4.43 -7.19 -21.32
N ALA A 120 3.11 -7.37 -21.50
CA ALA A 120 2.35 -6.57 -22.46
C ALA A 120 2.27 -5.11 -22.00
N SER A 121 2.44 -4.15 -22.91
CA SER A 121 2.20 -2.73 -22.60
C SER A 121 0.77 -2.50 -22.11
N VAL A 122 0.57 -1.58 -21.16
CA VAL A 122 -0.76 -1.22 -20.67
C VAL A 122 -1.51 -0.47 -21.75
N THR A 123 -2.68 -0.96 -22.17
CA THR A 123 -3.52 -0.21 -23.12
C THR A 123 -4.18 0.98 -22.42
N ALA A 124 -4.59 2.01 -23.17
CA ALA A 124 -5.27 3.18 -22.59
C ALA A 124 -6.56 2.79 -21.83
N LEU A 125 -7.26 1.76 -22.29
CA LEU A 125 -8.44 1.23 -21.63
C LEU A 125 -8.09 0.53 -20.30
N GLU A 126 -7.06 -0.33 -20.29
CA GLU A 126 -6.56 -0.96 -19.06
C GLU A 126 -6.10 0.09 -18.05
N PHE A 127 -5.36 1.10 -18.50
CA PHE A 127 -4.90 2.20 -17.65
C PHE A 127 -6.07 2.92 -16.99
N THR A 128 -7.10 3.26 -17.77
CA THR A 128 -8.29 3.96 -17.28
C THR A 128 -9.04 3.12 -16.25
N LEU A 129 -9.22 1.82 -16.52
CA LEU A 129 -9.89 0.91 -15.58
C LEU A 129 -9.10 0.73 -14.29
N ILE A 130 -7.77 0.55 -14.40
CA ILE A 130 -6.88 0.45 -13.23
C ILE A 130 -6.97 1.74 -12.42
N ALA A 131 -6.91 2.91 -13.05
CA ALA A 131 -7.01 4.20 -12.37
C ALA A 131 -8.35 4.36 -11.63
N ILE A 132 -9.48 4.06 -12.29
CA ILE A 132 -10.81 4.16 -11.67
C ILE A 132 -10.95 3.21 -10.48
N LEU A 133 -10.58 1.93 -10.66
CA LEU A 133 -10.67 0.93 -9.60
C LEU A 133 -9.76 1.30 -8.41
N PHE A 134 -8.56 1.79 -8.69
CA PHE A 134 -7.62 2.17 -7.66
C PHE A 134 -8.05 3.43 -6.90
N ILE A 135 -8.57 4.45 -7.61
CA ILE A 135 -9.16 5.65 -6.99
C ILE A 135 -10.36 5.25 -6.11
N CYS A 136 -11.30 4.49 -6.65
CA CYS A 136 -12.49 4.05 -5.94
C CYS A 136 -12.13 3.23 -4.68
N GLY A 137 -11.24 2.24 -4.83
CA GLY A 137 -10.77 1.43 -3.72
C GLY A 137 -10.02 2.22 -2.64
N SER A 138 -9.29 3.27 -3.03
CA SER A 138 -8.59 4.15 -2.09
C SER A 138 -9.55 5.09 -1.35
N VAL A 139 -10.54 5.65 -2.05
CA VAL A 139 -11.60 6.45 -1.41
C VAL A 139 -12.37 5.61 -0.40
N LEU A 140 -12.78 4.39 -0.77
CA LEU A 140 -13.49 3.48 0.13
C LEU A 140 -12.65 3.13 1.37
N ARG A 141 -11.34 2.94 1.21
CA ARG A 141 -10.43 2.69 2.35
C ARG A 141 -10.27 3.88 3.27
N VAL A 142 -10.10 5.08 2.72
CA VAL A 142 -10.05 6.33 3.51
C VAL A 142 -11.37 6.54 4.25
N VAL A 143 -12.51 6.30 3.59
CA VAL A 143 -13.84 6.38 4.24
C VAL A 143 -13.97 5.33 5.34
N ALA A 144 -13.51 4.09 5.12
CA ALA A 144 -13.54 3.05 6.15
C ALA A 144 -12.66 3.41 7.36
N ILE A 145 -11.46 3.96 7.14
CA ILE A 145 -10.59 4.45 8.22
C ILE A 145 -11.26 5.58 8.98
N TYR A 146 -11.83 6.55 8.26
CA TYR A 146 -12.55 7.66 8.89
C TYR A 146 -13.76 7.18 9.68
N GLN A 147 -14.50 6.18 9.18
CA GLN A 147 -15.59 5.55 9.91
C GLN A 147 -15.09 4.86 11.18
N ILE A 148 -14.05 4.04 11.09
CA ILE A 148 -13.46 3.36 12.26
C ILE A 148 -12.98 4.38 13.30
N GLY A 149 -12.27 5.43 12.88
CA GLY A 149 -11.89 6.54 13.76
C GLY A 149 -13.11 7.23 14.37
N SER A 150 -14.09 7.65 13.55
CA SER A 150 -15.29 8.34 14.02
C SER A 150 -16.18 7.52 14.96
N VAL A 151 -16.17 6.19 14.85
CA VAL A 151 -16.91 5.27 15.72
C VAL A 151 -16.14 5.01 17.02
N ALA A 152 -14.80 5.10 17.01
CA ALA A 152 -13.98 5.12 18.23
C ALA A 152 -14.13 6.43 19.02
N PHE A 153 -14.49 7.54 18.36
CA PHE A 153 -14.78 8.84 18.98
C PHE A 153 -16.25 9.01 19.46
N LYS A 154 -17.03 7.93 19.58
CA LYS A 154 -18.35 7.92 20.23
C LYS A 154 -18.38 6.97 21.42
#